data_AF-A0A847EJG9-F1
#
_entry.id   AF-A0A847EJG9-F1
#
_cell.length_a   1.000
_cell.length_b   1.000
_cell.length_c   1.000
_cell.angle_alpha   90.00
_cell.angle_beta   90.00
_cell.angle_gamma   90.00
#
_symmetry.space_group_name_H-M   'P 1'
#
loop_
_entity.id
_entity.type
_entity.pdbx_description
1 polymer ?
#
loop_
_entity_poly.entity_id
_entity_poly.type
_entity_poly.pdbx_seq_one_letter_code
_entity_poly.pdbx_strand_id
1 'polypeptide(L)'
;RTEVLATMEGVDTIYTYNGHRFDLPFIDHHLGINLEEMHEHCDLMFRCWNRKLFGGLKSVERQLGIRRELPNVDGKMAIVLWNRYLYSGDLEALDTLLKYNLEDVVNLKTLKEILTGNQP
;
A
#
# COMPACT_ATOMS: atom_id res chain seq x y z
N ARG A 1 -4.77 -18.15 -0.59
CA ARG A 1 -4.18 -18.52 -1.90
C ARG A 1 -5.20 -18.35 -3.03
N THR A 2 -6.25 -19.18 -3.10
CA THR A 2 -7.24 -19.15 -4.18
C THR A 2 -7.92 -17.80 -4.37
N GLU A 3 -8.33 -17.15 -3.27
CA GLU A 3 -8.96 -15.82 -3.33
C GLU A 3 -8.03 -14.76 -3.93
N VAL A 4 -6.74 -14.75 -3.53
CA VAL A 4 -5.74 -13.84 -4.09
C VAL A 4 -5.54 -14.08 -5.58
N LEU A 5 -5.49 -15.34 -6.03
CA LEU A 5 -5.37 -15.64 -7.45
C LEU A 5 -6.62 -15.19 -8.23
N ALA A 6 -7.81 -15.38 -7.66
CA ALA A 6 -9.05 -14.94 -8.26
C ALA A 6 -9.12 -13.41 -8.40
N THR A 7 -8.64 -12.64 -7.41
CA THR A 7 -8.60 -11.18 -7.52
C THR A 7 -7.60 -10.67 -8.56
N MET A 8 -6.66 -11.50 -9.00
CA MET A 8 -5.70 -11.17 -10.05
C MET A 8 -6.17 -11.53 -11.47
N GLU A 9 -7.33 -12.18 -11.63
CA GLU A 9 -7.87 -12.52 -12.94
C GLU A 9 -8.16 -11.23 -13.75
N GLY A 10 -7.57 -11.13 -14.94
CA GLY A 10 -7.68 -9.93 -15.79
C GLY A 10 -6.84 -8.73 -15.34
N VAL A 11 -5.95 -8.89 -14.35
CA VAL A 11 -4.99 -7.86 -13.94
C VAL A 11 -3.71 -7.97 -14.76
N ASP A 12 -3.39 -6.92 -15.52
CA ASP A 12 -2.14 -6.85 -16.29
C ASP A 12 -0.94 -6.43 -15.43
N THR A 13 -1.10 -5.35 -14.65
CA THR A 13 -0.02 -4.73 -13.89
C THR A 13 -0.41 -4.51 -12.42
N ILE A 14 0.45 -4.96 -11.51
CA ILE A 14 0.39 -4.72 -10.07
C ILE A 14 1.23 -3.49 -9.73
N TYR A 15 0.62 -2.55 -8.98
CA TYR A 15 1.33 -1.38 -8.45
C TYR A 15 1.44 -1.48 -6.94
N THR A 16 2.62 -1.21 -6.39
CA THR A 16 2.90 -1.23 -4.95
C THR A 16 3.69 0.00 -4.52
N TYR A 17 3.88 0.19 -3.22
CA TYR A 17 4.89 1.09 -2.67
C TYR A 17 5.81 0.33 -1.71
N ASN A 18 7.06 0.10 -2.12
CA ASN A 18 8.02 -0.77 -1.43
C ASN A 18 7.57 -2.25 -1.37
N GLY A 19 6.71 -2.68 -2.29
CA GLY A 19 6.17 -4.04 -2.31
C GLY A 19 7.17 -5.09 -2.78
N HIS A 20 8.10 -4.73 -3.67
CA HIS A 20 9.19 -5.63 -4.08
C HIS A 20 10.02 -6.09 -2.86
N ARG A 21 10.17 -5.24 -1.85
CA ARG A 21 11.01 -5.52 -0.67
C ARG A 21 10.21 -6.02 0.53
N PHE A 22 8.88 -6.01 0.47
CA PHE A 22 8.03 -6.29 1.61
C PHE A 22 6.79 -7.09 1.23
N ASP A 23 5.80 -6.47 0.57
CA ASP A 23 4.50 -7.09 0.33
C ASP A 23 4.60 -8.40 -0.48
N LEU A 24 5.36 -8.38 -1.58
CA LEU A 24 5.42 -9.51 -2.53
C LEU A 24 6.21 -10.70 -1.94
N PRO A 25 7.40 -10.52 -1.34
CA PRO A 25 8.06 -11.59 -0.60
C PRO A 25 7.21 -12.15 0.55
N PHE A 26 6.44 -11.29 1.24
CA PHE A 26 5.57 -11.73 2.33
C PHE A 26 4.41 -12.58 1.81
N ILE A 27 3.77 -12.17 0.71
CA ILE A 27 2.69 -12.93 0.05
C ILE A 27 3.22 -14.28 -0.44
N ASP A 28 4.36 -14.30 -1.10
CA ASP A 28 4.96 -15.55 -1.59
C ASP A 28 5.28 -16.50 -0.43
N HIS A 29 5.95 -16.00 0.61
CA HIS A 29 6.30 -16.82 1.77
C HIS A 29 5.08 -17.46 2.44
N HIS A 30 3.98 -16.73 2.59
CA HIS A 30 2.81 -17.23 3.33
C HIS A 30 1.80 -17.97 2.45
N LEU A 31 1.73 -17.67 1.15
CA LEU A 31 0.72 -18.23 0.25
C LEU A 31 1.30 -19.16 -0.83
N GLY A 32 2.62 -19.20 -1.01
CA GLY A 32 3.31 -19.94 -2.07
C GLY A 32 2.91 -19.46 -3.46
N ILE A 33 2.78 -18.14 -3.63
CA ILE A 33 2.46 -17.49 -4.91
C ILE A 33 3.46 -16.35 -5.13
N ASN A 34 4.24 -16.47 -6.20
CA ASN A 34 5.06 -15.37 -6.68
C ASN A 34 4.25 -14.50 -7.66
N LEU A 35 3.71 -13.39 -7.17
CA LEU A 35 2.93 -12.46 -8.00
C LEU A 35 3.79 -11.72 -9.03
N GLU A 36 5.09 -11.53 -8.79
CA GLU A 36 6.01 -10.88 -9.74
C GLU A 36 6.36 -11.78 -10.94
N GLU A 37 6.23 -13.09 -10.80
CA GLU A 37 6.35 -14.04 -11.92
C GLU A 37 5.07 -14.11 -12.77
N MET A 38 3.93 -13.72 -12.20
CA MET A 38 2.61 -13.88 -12.82
C MET A 38 2.09 -12.62 -13.51
N HIS A 39 2.52 -11.44 -13.07
CA HIS A 39 2.02 -10.15 -13.55
C HIS A 39 3.15 -9.15 -13.75
N GLU A 40 2.92 -8.14 -14.59
CA GLU A 40 3.82 -6.99 -14.60
C GLU A 40 3.76 -6.29 -13.25
N HIS A 41 4.90 -5.80 -12.77
CA HIS A 41 4.98 -5.11 -11.49
C HIS A 41 5.66 -3.75 -11.61
N CYS A 42 5.09 -2.76 -10.95
CA CYS A 42 5.66 -1.42 -10.86
C CYS A 42 5.63 -0.93 -9.41
N ASP A 43 6.80 -0.95 -8.77
CA ASP A 43 6.98 -0.35 -7.45
C ASP A 43 7.16 1.18 -7.57
N LEU A 44 6.16 1.92 -7.07
CA LEU A 44 6.14 3.38 -7.14
C LEU A 44 7.20 4.01 -6.23
N MET A 45 7.73 3.31 -5.23
CA MET A 45 8.82 3.85 -4.41
C MET A 45 10.05 4.17 -5.26
N PHE A 46 10.43 3.31 -6.20
CA PHE A 46 11.57 3.56 -7.08
C PHE A 46 11.28 4.69 -8.08
N ARG A 47 10.02 4.81 -8.54
CA ARG A 47 9.58 5.95 -9.37
C ARG A 47 9.66 7.27 -8.60
N CYS A 48 9.31 7.27 -7.31
CA CYS A 48 9.48 8.43 -6.42
C CYS A 48 10.96 8.80 -6.24
N TRP A 49 11.85 7.82 -6.02
CA TRP A 49 13.28 8.06 -5.83
C TRP A 49 13.91 8.71 -7.07
N ASN A 50 13.51 8.32 -8.28
CA ASN A 50 13.95 8.97 -9.52
C ASN A 50 13.56 10.46 -9.61
N ARG A 51 12.55 10.89 -8.84
CA ARG A 51 12.10 12.28 -8.73
C ARG A 51 12.54 12.96 -7.42
N LYS A 52 13.50 12.38 -6.70
CA LYS A 52 14.00 12.86 -5.40
C LYS A 52 12.94 12.93 -4.29
N LEU A 53 11.86 12.14 -4.41
CA LEU A 53 10.83 11.99 -3.39
C LEU A 53 11.20 10.79 -2.51
N PHE A 54 11.62 11.05 -1.28
CA PHE A 54 12.15 10.01 -0.38
C PHE A 54 11.24 9.76 0.84
N GLY A 55 11.37 8.55 1.39
CA GLY A 55 10.64 8.09 2.57
C GLY A 55 9.54 7.08 2.26
N GLY A 56 8.75 6.73 3.28
CA GLY A 56 7.54 5.89 3.11
C GLY A 56 6.42 6.65 2.39
N LEU A 57 5.38 5.93 1.98
CA LEU A 57 4.24 6.47 1.22
C LEU A 57 3.69 7.78 1.83
N LYS A 58 3.45 7.80 3.14
CA LYS A 58 3.02 9.00 3.89
C LYS A 58 3.93 10.20 3.76
N SER A 59 5.24 9.96 3.73
CA SER A 59 6.21 11.04 3.56
C SER A 59 6.08 11.64 2.17
N VAL A 60 5.92 10.81 1.15
CA VAL A 60 5.77 11.24 -0.24
C VAL A 60 4.44 11.93 -0.48
N GLU A 61 3.34 11.41 0.06
CA GLU A 61 2.03 12.05 -0.01
C GLU A 61 2.06 13.47 0.56
N ARG A 62 2.68 13.67 1.73
CA ARG A 62 2.84 15.02 2.31
C ARG A 62 3.67 15.94 1.41
N GLN A 63 4.76 15.43 0.82
CA GLN A 63 5.59 16.20 -0.11
C GLN A 63 4.82 16.62 -1.37
N LEU A 64 3.85 15.80 -1.81
CA LEU A 64 3.02 16.03 -2.99
C LEU A 64 1.67 16.70 -2.68
N GLY A 65 1.36 16.98 -1.41
CA GLY A 65 0.08 17.55 -1.00
C GLY A 65 -1.12 16.61 -1.12
N ILE A 66 -0.89 15.28 -1.20
CA ILE A 66 -1.94 14.27 -1.16
C ILE A 66 -2.50 14.24 0.27
N ARG A 67 -3.80 14.49 0.40
CA ARG A 67 -4.45 14.63 1.71
C ARG A 67 -4.74 13.26 2.33
N ARG A 68 -4.75 13.26 3.67
CA ARG A 68 -5.26 12.14 4.48
C ARG A 68 -6.29 12.62 5.48
N GLU A 69 -7.30 11.80 5.72
CA GLU A 69 -8.24 11.92 6.83
C GLU A 69 -7.59 11.50 8.14
N LEU A 70 -6.67 10.52 8.13
CA LEU A 70 -5.94 10.03 9.31
C LEU A 70 -4.44 10.37 9.27
N PRO A 71 -4.04 11.66 9.27
CA PRO A 71 -2.64 12.07 9.09
C PRO A 71 -1.71 11.62 10.23
N ASN A 72 -2.26 11.30 11.41
CA ASN A 72 -1.52 10.92 12.61
C ASN A 72 -1.45 9.41 12.84
N VAL A 73 -2.13 8.59 12.03
CA VAL A 73 -2.05 7.14 12.13
C VAL A 73 -0.84 6.70 11.31
N ASP A 74 0.19 6.15 11.95
CA ASP A 74 1.39 5.60 11.29
C ASP A 74 1.37 4.05 11.25
N GLY A 75 2.40 3.43 10.66
CA GLY A 75 2.46 1.95 10.59
C GLY A 75 2.59 1.28 11.96
N LYS A 76 3.17 1.96 12.96
CA LYS A 76 3.24 1.45 14.33
C LYS A 76 1.86 1.50 14.99
N MET A 77 1.11 2.58 14.77
CA MET A 77 -0.26 2.71 15.24
C MET A 77 -1.18 1.65 14.61
N ALA A 78 -0.99 1.32 13.33
CA ALA A 78 -1.76 0.26 12.67
C ALA A 78 -1.63 -1.10 13.41
N ILE A 79 -0.43 -1.44 13.88
CA ILE A 79 -0.19 -2.64 14.70
C ILE A 79 -0.93 -2.55 16.04
N VAL A 80 -0.93 -1.39 16.69
CA VAL A 80 -1.66 -1.16 17.95
C VAL A 80 -3.17 -1.31 17.75
N LEU A 81 -3.71 -0.75 16.67
CA LEU A 81 -5.13 -0.86 16.32
C LEU A 81 -5.52 -2.33 16.06
N TRP A 82 -4.69 -3.07 15.33
CA TRP A 82 -4.91 -4.50 15.11
C TRP A 82 -4.92 -5.29 16.42
N ASN A 83 -3.96 -5.04 17.32
CA ASN A 83 -3.91 -5.72 18.61
C ASN A 83 -5.13 -5.42 19.49
N ARG A 84 -5.62 -4.18 19.51
CA ARG A 84 -6.86 -3.81 20.24
C ARG A 84 -8.06 -4.57 19.70
N TYR A 85 -8.21 -4.66 18.39
CA TYR A 85 -9.28 -5.47 17.81
C TYR A 85 -9.12 -6.95 18.18
N LEU A 86 -7.92 -7.51 17.99
CA LEU A 86 -7.66 -8.93 18.19
C LEU A 86 -7.87 -9.39 19.64
N TYR A 87 -7.39 -8.61 20.62
CA TYR A 87 -7.38 -9.04 22.02
C TYR A 87 -8.55 -8.52 22.85
N SER A 88 -9.20 -7.41 22.45
CA SER A 88 -10.34 -6.85 23.19
C SER A 88 -11.63 -6.71 22.37
N GLY A 89 -11.65 -7.15 21.10
CA GLY A 89 -12.84 -7.03 20.25
C GLY A 89 -13.21 -5.59 19.91
N ASP A 90 -12.23 -4.68 19.96
CA ASP A 90 -12.43 -3.25 19.76
C ASP A 90 -12.75 -2.92 18.29
N LEU A 91 -14.04 -2.77 17.98
CA LEU A 91 -14.52 -2.52 16.62
C LEU A 91 -14.18 -1.12 16.11
N GLU A 92 -14.02 -0.13 16.99
CA GLU A 92 -13.61 1.23 16.60
C GLU A 92 -12.14 1.24 16.18
N ALA A 93 -11.29 0.46 16.86
CA ALA A 93 -9.91 0.25 16.44
C ALA A 93 -9.84 -0.43 15.06
N LEU A 94 -10.68 -1.43 14.80
CA LEU A 94 -10.77 -2.07 13.50
C LEU A 94 -11.22 -1.09 12.40
N ASP A 95 -12.28 -0.31 12.65
CA ASP A 95 -12.77 0.69 11.69
C ASP A 95 -11.67 1.71 11.34
N THR A 96 -10.94 2.19 12.34
CA THR A 96 -9.81 3.10 12.12
C THR A 96 -8.69 2.44 11.31
N LEU A 97 -8.37 1.17 11.59
CA LEU A 97 -7.36 0.41 10.83
C LEU A 97 -7.78 0.18 9.37
N LEU A 98 -9.06 -0.12 9.13
CA LEU A 98 -9.59 -0.31 7.78
C LEU A 98 -9.57 1.00 6.99
N LYS A 99 -9.98 2.12 7.60
CA LYS A 99 -9.85 3.46 7.00
C LYS A 99 -8.40 3.78 6.66
N TYR A 100 -7.50 3.49 7.58
CA TYR A 100 -6.07 3.67 7.38
C TYR A 100 -5.53 2.90 6.15
N ASN A 101 -5.89 1.61 6.03
CA ASN A 101 -5.49 0.79 4.87
C ASN A 101 -6.17 1.24 3.57
N LEU A 102 -7.43 1.68 3.64
CA LEU A 102 -8.16 2.23 2.49
C LEU A 102 -7.44 3.47 1.94
N GLU A 103 -7.00 4.38 2.81
CA GLU A 103 -6.24 5.56 2.40
C GLU A 103 -4.93 5.18 1.70
N ASP A 104 -4.21 4.17 2.19
CA ASP A 104 -2.98 3.69 1.53
C ASP A 104 -3.27 3.23 0.09
N VAL A 105 -4.37 2.50 -0.16
CA VAL A 105 -4.75 2.03 -1.50
C VAL A 105 -5.21 3.18 -2.42
N VAL A 106 -6.08 4.06 -1.92
CA VAL A 106 -6.61 5.19 -2.71
C VAL A 106 -5.50 6.17 -3.05
N ASN A 107 -4.64 6.51 -2.09
CA ASN A 107 -3.55 7.44 -2.33
C ASN A 107 -2.43 6.84 -3.17
N LEU A 108 -2.22 5.52 -3.14
CA LEU A 108 -1.30 4.86 -4.06
C LEU A 108 -1.72 5.06 -5.52
N LYS A 109 -3.03 4.99 -5.80
CA LYS A 109 -3.58 5.30 -7.13
C LYS A 109 -3.32 6.76 -7.50
N THR A 110 -3.62 7.70 -6.61
CA THR A 110 -3.34 9.13 -6.83
C THR A 110 -1.86 9.40 -7.09
N LEU A 111 -0.98 8.74 -6.33
CA LEU A 111 0.46 8.82 -6.51
C LEU A 111 0.87 8.29 -7.88
N LYS A 112 0.35 7.13 -8.32
CA LYS A 112 0.57 6.61 -9.67
C LYS A 112 0.21 7.67 -10.71
N GLU A 113 -0.98 8.25 -10.61
CA GLU A 113 -1.48 9.25 -11.57
C GLU A 113 -0.55 10.49 -11.64
N ILE A 114 -0.07 11.00 -10.50
CA ILE A 114 0.90 12.10 -10.44
C ILE A 114 2.25 11.69 -11.06
N LEU A 115 2.66 10.43 -10.88
CA LEU A 115 3.91 9.91 -11.43
C LEU A 115 3.81 9.60 -12.93
N THR A 116 2.63 9.32 -13.46
CA THR A 116 2.43 9.03 -14.90
C THR A 116 1.94 10.23 -15.69
N GLY A 117 1.33 11.21 -15.05
CA GLY A 117 0.94 12.48 -15.66
C GLY A 117 2.18 13.30 -15.99
N ASN A 118 2.28 13.78 -17.23
CA ASN A 118 3.27 14.78 -17.63
C ASN A 118 3.19 15.97 -16.66
N GLN A 119 4.31 16.33 -16.03
CA GLN A 119 4.44 17.71 -15.58
C GLN A 119 4.39 18.61 -16.82
N PRO A 120 3.78 19.80 -16.74
CA PRO A 120 3.91 20.80 -17.81
C PRO A 120 5.38 21.11 -18.10
#